data_AF-A0A410Q4M0-F1
#
_entry.id   AF-A0A410Q4M0-F1
#
_cell.length_a   1.000
_cell.length_b   1.000
_cell.length_c   1.000
_cell.angle_alpha   90.00
_cell.angle_beta   90.00
_cell.angle_gamma   90.00
#
_symmetry.space_group_name_H-M   'P 1'
#
loop_
_entity.id
_entity.type
_entity.pdbx_description
1 polymer ?
#
loop_
_entity_poly.entity_id
_entity_poly.type
_entity_poly.pdbx_seq_one_letter_code
_entity_poly.pdbx_strand_id
1 'polypeptide(L)'
;MFLGGSSMTEENYKYRTSPLFLRDQFKGKGKLQIPVIPKSKVKADDFSDLLLIGFDRMDLNDTKHFNRMVHFFLYDYKFERVWKNPDTDLEKLKRYRAVLSPDFSMYVEMAPVLQIFNTFRNRWCGAYFASKGIRVVPTVSWGDENTFEFCFDGIQKGSTVAVSTYMVSAHDNRQDQKEFFLKGYNEMLRRIEPEKIICYNTPFPEMQGDIVFVDYELSSWKYMNEDPYTPSKYAKYICGEASLPVGSNLIIKSGYVVSGNDEYYNNIIQTGMGSAYGAMWKPNPDKANERILWGPPNTIQKYYVENRKGTNGYWVSVKYDSRGWGIKVRHYTDHNKSWAHTDPHDKIINWNPNNGTPDFSNGDINYPPEEYPNGAPEFKFYKYKGEIPMKLTVNGDAYQFKTLSEFKSSMSRGGDVEFEWKGIDYTISSVWPNGKMKFSAGPSNGMEEDSMVYATVDELLEYKVGGDRLRDIITQAEIIDRTL
;
A
#
# COMPACT_ATOMS: atom_id res chain seq x y z
N MET A 1 -46.54 -34.41 -30.39
CA MET A 1 -45.25 -34.88 -30.93
C MET A 1 -44.44 -33.64 -31.31
N PHE A 2 -43.56 -33.16 -30.43
CA PHE A 2 -42.61 -32.09 -30.74
C PHE A 2 -41.22 -32.60 -30.39
N LEU A 3 -40.56 -33.23 -31.36
CA LEU A 3 -39.14 -33.60 -31.29
C LEU A 3 -38.35 -32.57 -32.10
N GLY A 4 -38.19 -31.38 -31.55
CA GLY A 4 -37.28 -30.36 -32.08
C GLY A 4 -35.87 -30.61 -31.54
N GLY A 5 -35.17 -31.61 -32.08
CA GLY A 5 -33.76 -31.81 -31.77
C GLY A 5 -32.93 -30.71 -32.44
N SER A 6 -32.46 -29.74 -31.65
CA SER A 6 -31.38 -28.84 -32.09
C SER A 6 -30.14 -29.69 -32.34
N SER A 7 -29.77 -29.91 -33.61
CA SER A 7 -28.53 -30.60 -33.93
C SER A 7 -27.34 -29.71 -33.57
N MET A 8 -26.38 -30.27 -32.83
CA MET A 8 -25.15 -29.57 -32.47
C MET A 8 -24.31 -29.36 -33.74
N THR A 9 -24.02 -28.10 -34.09
CA THR A 9 -23.17 -27.77 -35.23
C THR A 9 -21.72 -28.20 -34.98
N GLU A 10 -20.96 -28.47 -36.06
CA GLU A 10 -19.54 -28.83 -35.96
C GLU A 10 -18.72 -27.71 -35.30
N GLU A 11 -19.04 -26.45 -35.58
CA GLU A 11 -18.44 -25.28 -34.94
C GLU A 11 -18.70 -25.26 -33.42
N ASN A 12 -19.96 -25.50 -33.00
CA ASN A 12 -20.30 -25.62 -31.58
C ASN A 12 -19.58 -26.79 -30.92
N TYR A 13 -19.44 -27.93 -31.61
CA TYR A 13 -18.69 -29.07 -31.09
C TYR A 13 -17.20 -28.73 -30.92
N LYS A 14 -16.55 -28.16 -31.94
CA LYS A 14 -15.14 -27.75 -31.89
C LYS A 14 -14.87 -26.72 -30.80
N TYR A 15 -15.75 -25.74 -30.62
CA TYR A 15 -15.62 -24.75 -29.56
C TYR A 15 -15.74 -25.40 -28.16
N ARG A 16 -16.79 -26.22 -27.94
CA ARG A 16 -17.05 -26.85 -26.63
C ARG A 16 -16.06 -27.94 -26.26
N THR A 17 -15.40 -28.56 -27.25
CA THR A 17 -14.34 -29.55 -27.06
C THR A 17 -12.94 -28.96 -27.18
N SER A 18 -12.84 -27.64 -27.38
CA SER A 18 -11.55 -26.95 -27.42
C SER A 18 -10.85 -27.12 -26.06
N PRO A 19 -9.62 -27.66 -26.04
CA PRO A 19 -8.88 -27.80 -24.80
C PRO A 19 -8.68 -26.46 -24.08
N LEU A 20 -8.51 -25.36 -24.83
CA LEU A 20 -8.36 -24.04 -24.22
C LEU A 20 -9.65 -23.55 -23.57
N PHE A 21 -10.82 -23.97 -24.07
CA PHE A 21 -12.11 -23.67 -23.44
C PHE A 21 -12.32 -24.51 -22.17
N LEU A 22 -12.07 -25.82 -22.25
CA LEU A 22 -12.30 -26.76 -21.15
C LEU A 22 -11.25 -26.72 -20.05
N ARG A 23 -10.01 -26.31 -20.38
CA ARG A 23 -8.85 -26.27 -19.46
C ARG A 23 -8.53 -27.64 -18.83
N ASP A 24 -8.80 -28.73 -19.55
CA ASP A 24 -8.74 -30.10 -19.07
C ASP A 24 -7.47 -30.88 -19.49
N GLN A 25 -6.51 -30.21 -20.14
CA GLN A 25 -5.28 -30.86 -20.63
C GLN A 25 -4.37 -31.38 -19.52
N PHE A 26 -4.44 -30.76 -18.35
CA PHE A 26 -3.58 -31.05 -17.22
C PHE A 26 -4.42 -31.56 -16.06
N LYS A 27 -4.37 -32.87 -15.82
CA LYS A 27 -5.13 -33.48 -14.74
C LYS A 27 -4.48 -33.20 -13.39
N GLY A 28 -5.30 -32.78 -12.44
CA GLY A 28 -4.93 -32.61 -11.05
C GLY A 28 -5.20 -33.83 -10.18
N LYS A 29 -5.10 -33.62 -8.86
CA LYS A 29 -5.53 -34.58 -7.84
C LYS A 29 -6.67 -34.00 -7.02
N GLY A 30 -7.38 -34.85 -6.29
CA GLY A 30 -8.45 -34.43 -5.37
C GLY A 30 -9.72 -33.93 -6.04
N LYS A 31 -10.62 -33.35 -5.25
CA LYS A 31 -11.96 -32.92 -5.68
C LYS A 31 -11.92 -31.78 -6.70
N LEU A 32 -10.96 -30.85 -6.54
CA LEU A 32 -10.85 -29.66 -7.38
C LEU A 32 -10.07 -29.90 -8.67
N GLN A 33 -9.41 -31.06 -8.81
CA GLN A 33 -8.60 -31.42 -9.99
C GLN A 33 -7.60 -30.31 -10.38
N ILE A 34 -7.01 -29.64 -9.39
CA ILE A 34 -6.05 -28.55 -9.60
C ILE A 34 -4.82 -29.10 -10.35
N PRO A 35 -4.48 -28.55 -11.55
CA PRO A 35 -3.37 -29.01 -12.37
C PRO A 35 -2.05 -29.10 -11.60
N VAL A 36 -1.22 -30.08 -11.93
CA VAL A 36 0.12 -30.20 -11.33
C VAL A 36 1.14 -29.48 -12.19
N ILE A 37 1.86 -28.52 -11.61
CA ILE A 37 3.06 -27.95 -12.23
C ILE A 37 4.20 -28.95 -12.02
N PRO A 38 4.82 -29.50 -13.08
CA PRO A 38 5.96 -30.40 -12.93
C PRO A 38 7.13 -29.74 -12.21
N LYS A 39 7.74 -30.43 -11.24
CA LYS A 39 8.94 -29.97 -10.55
C LYS A 39 10.06 -29.76 -11.57
N SER A 40 10.51 -28.51 -11.70
CA SER A 40 11.64 -28.16 -12.55
C SER A 40 12.96 -28.62 -11.92
N LYS A 41 13.91 -29.04 -12.75
CA LYS A 41 15.26 -29.40 -12.28
C LYS A 41 16.06 -28.12 -12.04
N VAL A 42 16.45 -27.92 -10.78
CA VAL A 42 17.36 -26.85 -10.36
C VAL A 42 18.73 -27.03 -11.03
N LYS A 43 19.27 -25.94 -11.58
CA LYS A 43 20.67 -25.84 -12.05
C LYS A 43 21.53 -25.18 -10.98
N ALA A 44 22.83 -25.48 -10.97
CA ALA A 44 23.76 -25.04 -9.92
C ALA A 44 23.82 -23.51 -9.78
N ASP A 45 23.66 -22.78 -10.87
CA ASP A 45 23.74 -21.33 -10.96
C ASP A 45 22.37 -20.64 -10.88
N ASP A 46 21.28 -21.37 -10.61
CA ASP A 46 19.91 -20.81 -10.67
C ASP A 46 19.62 -19.67 -9.71
N PHE A 47 20.37 -19.60 -8.61
CA PHE A 47 20.10 -18.70 -7.51
C PHE A 47 21.27 -17.75 -7.21
N SER A 48 22.38 -17.86 -7.96
CA SER A 48 23.52 -16.96 -7.81
C SER A 48 23.15 -15.58 -8.37
N ASP A 49 23.18 -14.56 -7.50
CA ASP A 49 22.82 -13.17 -7.83
C ASP A 49 21.47 -13.06 -8.57
N LEU A 50 20.48 -13.86 -8.13
CA LEU A 50 19.19 -13.96 -8.79
C LEU A 50 18.45 -12.62 -8.74
N LEU A 51 18.20 -12.06 -9.92
CA LEU A 51 17.28 -10.95 -10.13
C LEU A 51 16.04 -11.43 -10.89
N LEU A 52 14.93 -10.76 -10.64
CA LEU A 52 13.68 -11.00 -11.34
C LEU A 52 13.38 -9.87 -12.34
N ILE A 53 12.49 -10.17 -13.29
CA ILE A 53 11.94 -9.19 -14.24
C ILE A 53 10.42 -9.34 -14.32
N GLY A 54 9.70 -8.22 -14.24
CA GLY A 54 8.25 -8.21 -14.35
C GLY A 54 7.79 -8.68 -15.73
N PHE A 55 6.77 -9.52 -15.78
CA PHE A 55 6.17 -9.98 -17.04
C PHE A 55 5.77 -8.83 -18.00
N ASP A 56 5.37 -7.68 -17.48
CA ASP A 56 5.02 -6.48 -18.26
C ASP A 56 6.23 -5.76 -18.87
N ARG A 57 7.45 -6.14 -18.51
CA ARG A 57 8.71 -5.56 -18.99
C ARG A 57 9.50 -6.47 -19.92
N MET A 58 9.01 -7.66 -20.23
CA MET A 58 9.71 -8.57 -21.13
C MET A 58 9.80 -8.02 -22.55
N ASP A 59 11.02 -8.03 -23.10
CA ASP A 59 11.27 -7.79 -24.52
C ASP A 59 11.90 -9.04 -25.19
N LEU A 60 11.61 -9.24 -26.47
CA LEU A 60 12.25 -10.27 -27.31
C LEU A 60 13.68 -9.92 -27.70
N ASN A 61 14.01 -8.63 -27.76
CA ASN A 61 15.31 -8.13 -28.21
C ASN A 61 16.25 -7.80 -27.06
N ASP A 62 15.76 -7.82 -25.82
CA ASP A 62 16.56 -7.49 -24.64
C ASP A 62 17.34 -8.69 -24.11
N THR A 63 18.46 -8.95 -24.78
CA THR A 63 19.39 -10.02 -24.40
C THR A 63 20.06 -9.80 -23.04
N LYS A 64 20.03 -8.57 -22.48
CA LYS A 64 20.72 -8.24 -21.22
C LYS A 64 20.07 -8.88 -20.00
N HIS A 65 18.79 -9.25 -20.10
CA HIS A 65 18.00 -9.70 -18.96
C HIS A 65 17.54 -11.16 -19.06
N PHE A 66 17.96 -11.90 -20.08
CA PHE A 66 17.61 -13.32 -20.25
C PHE A 66 18.13 -14.22 -19.12
N ASN A 67 19.12 -13.77 -18.34
CA ASN A 67 19.55 -14.46 -17.12
C ASN A 67 18.61 -14.25 -15.92
N ARG A 68 17.63 -13.35 -15.98
CA ARG A 68 16.63 -13.14 -14.93
C ARG A 68 15.49 -14.16 -15.04
N MET A 69 14.78 -14.38 -13.94
CA MET A 69 13.51 -15.13 -13.98
C MET A 69 12.33 -14.16 -14.11
N VAL A 70 11.34 -14.53 -14.91
CA VAL A 70 10.12 -13.73 -15.10
C VAL A 70 9.20 -13.91 -13.91
N HIS A 71 8.73 -12.83 -13.28
CA HIS A 71 7.77 -12.88 -12.19
C HIS A 71 6.44 -12.19 -12.53
N PHE A 72 5.42 -12.56 -11.76
CA PHE A 72 4.06 -12.05 -11.90
C PHE A 72 3.55 -11.34 -10.63
N PHE A 73 4.44 -10.97 -9.70
CA PHE A 73 4.15 -10.07 -8.57
C PHE A 73 3.83 -8.64 -9.07
N LEU A 74 2.72 -8.53 -9.80
CA LEU A 74 2.25 -7.40 -10.60
C LEU A 74 0.73 -7.36 -10.49
N TYR A 75 0.10 -6.30 -11.00
CA TYR A 75 -1.35 -6.26 -11.09
C TYR A 75 -1.93 -7.34 -12.04
N ASP A 76 -3.04 -7.99 -11.68
CA ASP A 76 -3.62 -9.14 -12.38
C ASP A 76 -3.91 -8.78 -13.84
N TYR A 77 -4.45 -7.58 -14.07
CA TYR A 77 -4.76 -7.07 -15.41
C TYR A 77 -3.53 -6.99 -16.34
N LYS A 78 -2.31 -6.83 -15.79
CA LYS A 78 -1.07 -6.75 -16.58
C LYS A 78 -0.72 -8.10 -17.21
N PHE A 79 -1.17 -9.20 -16.63
CA PHE A 79 -0.86 -10.55 -17.09
C PHE A 79 -2.07 -11.43 -17.34
N GLU A 80 -3.30 -10.96 -17.13
CA GLU A 80 -4.54 -11.70 -17.41
C GLU A 80 -4.58 -12.33 -18.81
N ARG A 81 -3.85 -11.74 -19.78
CA ARG A 81 -3.66 -12.30 -21.12
C ARG A 81 -3.02 -13.70 -21.15
N VAL A 82 -2.22 -14.08 -20.15
CA VAL A 82 -1.65 -15.44 -20.08
C VAL A 82 -2.71 -16.49 -19.80
N TRP A 83 -3.79 -16.11 -19.11
CA TRP A 83 -4.94 -16.98 -18.92
C TRP A 83 -5.85 -17.00 -20.15
N LYS A 84 -6.09 -15.84 -20.77
CA LYS A 84 -7.02 -15.73 -21.92
C LYS A 84 -6.41 -16.29 -23.22
N ASN A 85 -5.17 -15.90 -23.52
CA ASN A 85 -4.45 -16.20 -24.77
C ASN A 85 -3.03 -16.70 -24.46
N PRO A 86 -2.88 -17.91 -23.87
CA PRO A 86 -1.62 -18.40 -23.28
C PRO A 86 -0.47 -18.56 -24.28
N ASP A 87 -0.75 -18.59 -25.59
CA ASP A 87 0.27 -18.72 -26.65
C ASP A 87 1.03 -17.42 -26.95
N THR A 88 0.42 -16.27 -26.63
CA THR A 88 0.87 -14.94 -27.09
C THR A 88 2.31 -14.61 -26.72
N ASP A 89 2.71 -14.94 -25.48
CA ASP A 89 4.00 -14.54 -24.91
C ASP A 89 5.00 -15.71 -24.78
N LEU A 90 4.68 -16.91 -25.31
CA LEU A 90 5.52 -18.10 -25.14
C LEU A 90 6.94 -17.91 -25.67
N GLU A 91 7.09 -17.27 -26.83
CA GLU A 91 8.41 -17.07 -27.44
C GLU A 91 9.27 -16.10 -26.62
N LYS A 92 8.66 -15.11 -25.95
CA LYS A 92 9.37 -14.24 -24.99
C LYS A 92 9.80 -15.05 -23.76
N LEU A 93 8.84 -15.74 -23.14
CA LEU A 93 9.05 -16.48 -21.91
C LEU A 93 10.16 -17.53 -22.03
N LYS A 94 10.29 -18.20 -23.18
CA LYS A 94 11.34 -19.19 -23.46
C LYS A 94 12.77 -18.63 -23.45
N ARG A 95 12.95 -17.31 -23.61
CA ARG A 95 14.29 -16.69 -23.62
C ARG A 95 14.87 -16.49 -22.23
N TYR A 96 14.00 -16.38 -21.22
CA TYR A 96 14.41 -16.11 -19.84
C TYR A 96 14.83 -17.38 -19.11
N ARG A 97 15.59 -17.20 -18.04
CA ARG A 97 16.17 -18.28 -17.23
C ARG A 97 15.12 -19.28 -16.76
N ALA A 98 14.04 -18.78 -16.20
CA ALA A 98 12.86 -19.52 -15.77
C ALA A 98 11.69 -18.54 -15.62
N VAL A 99 10.50 -19.08 -15.39
CA VAL A 99 9.27 -18.30 -15.25
C VAL A 99 8.58 -18.72 -13.97
N LEU A 100 8.28 -17.76 -13.10
CA LEU A 100 7.40 -18.01 -11.96
C LEU A 100 5.96 -18.22 -12.47
N SER A 101 5.17 -19.11 -11.89
CA SER A 101 3.77 -19.24 -12.32
C SER A 101 2.98 -17.95 -12.00
N PRO A 102 1.95 -17.60 -12.79
CA PRO A 102 1.21 -16.35 -12.59
C PRO A 102 0.60 -16.23 -11.19
N ASP A 103 0.80 -15.08 -10.54
CA ASP A 103 0.38 -14.82 -9.15
C ASP A 103 -0.97 -14.11 -9.09
N PHE A 104 -2.04 -14.82 -9.47
CA PHE A 104 -3.40 -14.28 -9.35
C PHE A 104 -3.75 -14.02 -7.88
N SER A 105 -4.33 -12.85 -7.62
CA SER A 105 -4.64 -12.35 -6.28
C SER A 105 -5.36 -13.34 -5.35
N MET A 106 -5.01 -13.30 -4.07
CA MET A 106 -5.59 -14.15 -3.02
C MET A 106 -5.86 -13.33 -1.75
N TYR A 107 -6.78 -12.37 -1.83
CA TYR A 107 -7.12 -11.55 -0.65
C TYR A 107 -8.01 -12.27 0.34
N VAL A 108 -7.89 -11.90 1.61
CA VAL A 108 -8.72 -12.42 2.70
C VAL A 108 -10.21 -12.13 2.45
N GLU A 109 -10.53 -10.96 1.89
CA GLU A 109 -11.90 -10.52 1.63
C GLU A 109 -12.53 -11.14 0.37
N MET A 110 -11.75 -11.85 -0.45
CA MET A 110 -12.28 -12.50 -1.65
C MET A 110 -13.19 -13.67 -1.30
N ALA A 111 -14.28 -13.81 -2.06
CA ALA A 111 -15.14 -14.98 -1.97
C ALA A 111 -14.30 -16.26 -2.23
N PRO A 112 -14.48 -17.35 -1.44
CA PRO A 112 -13.68 -18.57 -1.58
C PRO A 112 -13.67 -19.18 -2.99
N VAL A 113 -14.77 -19.01 -3.74
CA VAL A 113 -14.86 -19.47 -5.14
C VAL A 113 -13.83 -18.76 -6.05
N LEU A 114 -13.56 -17.47 -5.82
CA LEU A 114 -12.56 -16.73 -6.57
C LEU A 114 -11.15 -17.16 -6.18
N GLN A 115 -10.91 -17.41 -4.89
CA GLN A 115 -9.63 -17.91 -4.40
C GLN A 115 -9.29 -19.30 -4.99
N ILE A 116 -10.27 -20.20 -5.04
CA ILE A 116 -10.14 -21.51 -5.70
C ILE A 116 -9.84 -21.33 -7.20
N PHE A 117 -10.61 -20.45 -7.86
CA PHE A 117 -10.41 -20.17 -9.29
C PHE A 117 -9.02 -19.59 -9.57
N ASN A 118 -8.51 -18.69 -8.74
CA ASN A 118 -7.20 -18.07 -8.88
C ASN A 118 -6.07 -19.08 -8.68
N THR A 119 -6.23 -19.98 -7.70
CA THR A 119 -5.33 -21.12 -7.53
C THR A 119 -5.32 -22.00 -8.78
N PHE A 120 -6.50 -22.34 -9.32
CA PHE A 120 -6.59 -23.13 -10.56
C PHE A 120 -5.90 -22.44 -11.73
N ARG A 121 -6.16 -21.13 -11.95
CA ARG A 121 -5.54 -20.35 -13.03
C ARG A 121 -4.03 -20.32 -12.93
N ASN A 122 -3.49 -20.10 -11.73
CA ASN A 122 -2.05 -20.15 -11.46
C ASN A 122 -1.46 -21.51 -11.89
N ARG A 123 -2.04 -22.61 -11.37
CA ARG A 123 -1.51 -23.96 -11.64
C ARG A 123 -1.68 -24.38 -13.09
N TRP A 124 -2.81 -24.05 -13.72
CA TRP A 124 -3.05 -24.35 -15.13
C TRP A 124 -2.05 -23.61 -16.03
N CYS A 125 -1.83 -22.31 -15.81
CA CYS A 125 -0.85 -21.55 -16.59
C CYS A 125 0.58 -22.08 -16.38
N GLY A 126 0.95 -22.41 -15.13
CA GLY A 126 2.25 -23.02 -14.84
C GLY A 126 2.45 -24.37 -15.54
N ALA A 127 1.44 -25.25 -15.50
CA ALA A 127 1.48 -26.53 -16.20
C ALA A 127 1.53 -26.33 -17.72
N TYR A 128 0.81 -25.34 -18.25
CA TYR A 128 0.84 -24.97 -19.66
C TYR A 128 2.24 -24.53 -20.09
N PHE A 129 2.87 -23.60 -19.37
CA PHE A 129 4.23 -23.15 -19.66
C PHE A 129 5.24 -24.31 -19.61
N ALA A 130 5.15 -25.17 -18.60
CA ALA A 130 5.99 -26.35 -18.48
C ALA A 130 5.82 -27.30 -19.68
N SER A 131 4.58 -27.51 -20.14
CA SER A 131 4.29 -28.33 -21.34
C SER A 131 4.90 -27.78 -22.63
N LYS A 132 5.25 -26.48 -22.65
CA LYS A 132 5.91 -25.81 -23.78
C LYS A 132 7.43 -25.74 -23.64
N GLY A 133 8.01 -26.49 -22.69
CA GLY A 133 9.45 -26.56 -22.46
C GLY A 133 10.02 -25.40 -21.64
N ILE A 134 9.17 -24.56 -21.03
CA ILE A 134 9.61 -23.48 -20.15
C ILE A 134 9.89 -24.06 -18.76
N ARG A 135 10.99 -23.66 -18.12
CA ARG A 135 11.25 -24.01 -16.72
C ARG A 135 10.36 -23.15 -15.83
N VAL A 136 9.48 -23.78 -15.07
CA VAL A 136 8.52 -23.08 -14.22
C VAL A 136 8.85 -23.29 -12.75
N VAL A 137 8.78 -22.20 -11.97
CA VAL A 137 8.79 -22.23 -10.51
C VAL A 137 7.41 -21.83 -10.01
N PRO A 138 6.68 -22.66 -9.26
CA PRO A 138 5.36 -22.31 -8.75
C PRO A 138 5.41 -21.12 -7.77
N THR A 139 4.62 -20.10 -8.04
CA THR A 139 4.31 -19.04 -7.08
C THR A 139 3.20 -19.49 -6.14
N VAL A 140 3.37 -19.19 -4.85
CA VAL A 140 2.44 -19.58 -3.79
C VAL A 140 1.88 -18.35 -3.10
N SER A 141 0.55 -18.26 -3.11
CA SER A 141 -0.23 -17.22 -2.44
C SER A 141 -1.42 -17.85 -1.75
N TRP A 142 -1.82 -17.29 -0.61
CA TRP A 142 -2.89 -17.80 0.24
C TRP A 142 -3.77 -16.66 0.76
N GLY A 143 -5.02 -16.98 1.08
CA GLY A 143 -5.86 -16.13 1.93
C GLY A 143 -5.71 -16.57 3.38
N ASP A 144 -6.80 -16.55 4.15
CA ASP A 144 -6.80 -17.09 5.52
C ASP A 144 -6.61 -18.63 5.53
N GLU A 145 -6.59 -19.22 6.73
CA GLU A 145 -6.35 -20.65 6.94
C GLU A 145 -7.38 -21.54 6.22
N ASN A 146 -8.56 -21.02 5.91
CA ASN A 146 -9.57 -21.70 5.08
C ASN A 146 -9.05 -22.02 3.68
N THR A 147 -8.10 -21.25 3.15
CA THR A 147 -7.51 -21.49 1.82
C THR A 147 -6.48 -22.63 1.82
N PHE A 148 -5.96 -23.03 2.99
CA PHE A 148 -4.93 -24.07 3.11
C PHE A 148 -5.41 -25.45 2.66
N GLU A 149 -6.73 -25.63 2.52
CA GLU A 149 -7.32 -26.83 1.93
C GLU A 149 -6.90 -27.03 0.46
N PHE A 150 -6.68 -25.94 -0.29
CA PHE A 150 -6.47 -26.02 -1.74
C PHE A 150 -5.28 -25.20 -2.27
N CYS A 151 -4.84 -24.14 -1.58
CA CYS A 151 -3.87 -23.19 -2.17
C CYS A 151 -2.49 -23.81 -2.43
N PHE A 152 -2.14 -24.92 -1.77
CA PHE A 152 -0.90 -25.68 -2.00
C PHE A 152 -1.04 -26.82 -3.01
N ASP A 153 -2.27 -27.12 -3.47
CA ASP A 153 -2.50 -28.17 -4.45
C ASP A 153 -1.85 -27.82 -5.80
N GLY A 154 -1.51 -28.87 -6.55
CA GLY A 154 -0.84 -28.72 -7.84
C GLY A 154 0.66 -28.43 -7.75
N ILE A 155 1.23 -28.33 -6.55
CA ILE A 155 2.68 -28.20 -6.34
C ILE A 155 3.24 -29.52 -5.84
N GLN A 156 4.26 -30.04 -6.51
CA GLN A 156 4.90 -31.28 -6.10
C GLN A 156 5.79 -31.05 -4.86
N LYS A 157 5.83 -32.04 -3.96
CA LYS A 157 6.74 -32.01 -2.82
C LYS A 157 8.20 -31.83 -3.26
N GLY A 158 8.98 -31.08 -2.48
CA GLY A 158 10.36 -30.76 -2.79
C GLY A 158 10.54 -29.74 -3.90
N SER A 159 9.48 -29.15 -4.48
CA SER A 159 9.65 -28.13 -5.52
C SER A 159 10.30 -26.88 -4.95
N THR A 160 11.13 -26.22 -5.75
CA THR A 160 11.44 -24.80 -5.53
C THR A 160 10.13 -24.00 -5.66
N VAL A 161 9.87 -23.06 -4.76
CA VAL A 161 8.68 -22.21 -4.76
C VAL A 161 9.05 -20.74 -4.72
N ALA A 162 8.14 -19.85 -5.11
CA ALA A 162 8.30 -18.42 -4.97
C ALA A 162 7.15 -17.80 -4.15
N VAL A 163 7.49 -16.82 -3.30
CA VAL A 163 6.56 -16.04 -2.48
C VAL A 163 6.96 -14.56 -2.52
N SER A 164 6.04 -13.66 -2.17
CA SER A 164 6.32 -12.23 -2.05
C SER A 164 5.92 -11.72 -0.68
N THR A 165 6.82 -11.00 0.00
CA THR A 165 6.51 -10.29 1.24
C THR A 165 6.10 -8.84 0.97
N TYR A 166 6.13 -8.37 -0.27
CA TYR A 166 5.94 -6.95 -0.62
C TYR A 166 4.63 -6.37 -0.06
N MET A 167 3.49 -7.00 -0.35
CA MET A 167 2.16 -6.50 0.06
C MET A 167 1.81 -6.74 1.53
N VAL A 168 2.60 -7.56 2.22
CA VAL A 168 2.40 -7.89 3.64
C VAL A 168 3.45 -7.24 4.54
N SER A 169 4.41 -6.52 3.98
CA SER A 169 5.42 -5.76 4.73
C SER A 169 4.84 -4.42 5.19
N ALA A 170 5.45 -3.81 6.20
CA ALA A 170 5.07 -2.47 6.62
C ALA A 170 5.47 -1.44 5.55
N HIS A 171 4.50 -0.67 5.07
CA HIS A 171 4.71 0.46 4.15
C HIS A 171 3.63 1.53 4.39
N ASP A 172 3.84 2.75 3.89
CA ASP A 172 2.82 3.82 3.85
C ASP A 172 2.07 4.08 5.17
N ASN A 173 2.80 4.19 6.30
CA ASN A 173 2.23 4.34 7.64
C ASN A 173 1.23 3.22 8.01
N ARG A 174 1.46 2.01 7.51
CA ARG A 174 0.73 0.81 7.91
C ARG A 174 1.66 -0.17 8.61
N GLN A 175 1.07 -1.03 9.42
CA GLN A 175 1.75 -2.16 10.04
C GLN A 175 2.08 -3.21 8.96
N ASP A 176 2.84 -4.23 9.33
CA ASP A 176 2.94 -5.43 8.48
C ASP A 176 1.73 -6.36 8.74
N GLN A 177 1.58 -7.37 7.89
CA GLN A 177 0.64 -8.50 8.07
C GLN A 177 1.42 -9.78 8.38
N LYS A 178 2.47 -9.68 9.20
CA LYS A 178 3.43 -10.78 9.42
C LYS A 178 2.79 -12.05 9.96
N GLU A 179 1.89 -11.95 10.93
CA GLU A 179 1.24 -13.14 11.52
C GLU A 179 0.41 -13.90 10.48
N PHE A 180 -0.36 -13.18 9.67
CA PHE A 180 -1.10 -13.73 8.54
C PHE A 180 -0.16 -14.46 7.56
N PHE A 181 0.92 -13.78 7.15
CA PHE A 181 1.87 -14.34 6.20
C PHE A 181 2.56 -15.60 6.76
N LEU A 182 3.07 -15.55 8.00
CA LEU A 182 3.80 -16.67 8.60
C LEU A 182 2.93 -17.91 8.80
N LYS A 183 1.61 -17.78 9.04
CA LYS A 183 0.70 -18.93 9.13
C LYS A 183 0.66 -19.72 7.81
N GLY A 184 0.41 -19.04 6.69
CA GLY A 184 0.38 -19.70 5.39
C GLY A 184 1.76 -20.14 4.92
N TYR A 185 2.80 -19.37 5.25
CA TYR A 185 4.19 -19.77 4.98
C TYR A 185 4.58 -21.06 5.69
N ASN A 186 4.26 -21.21 6.97
CA ASN A 186 4.57 -22.43 7.73
C ASN A 186 3.76 -23.64 7.22
N GLU A 187 2.51 -23.44 6.84
CA GLU A 187 1.72 -24.51 6.21
C GLU A 187 2.26 -24.88 4.82
N MET A 188 2.75 -23.90 4.04
CA MET A 188 3.47 -24.12 2.77
C MET A 188 4.68 -25.03 2.99
N LEU A 189 5.53 -24.71 3.98
CA LEU A 189 6.70 -25.52 4.35
C LEU A 189 6.29 -26.96 4.66
N ARG A 190 5.23 -27.15 5.47
CA ARG A 190 4.75 -28.47 5.88
C ARG A 190 4.18 -29.30 4.72
N ARG A 191 3.48 -28.66 3.79
CA ARG A 191 2.77 -29.34 2.68
C ARG A 191 3.69 -29.66 1.51
N ILE A 192 4.51 -28.69 1.13
CA ILE A 192 5.35 -28.74 -0.07
C ILE A 192 6.76 -29.20 0.26
N GLU A 193 7.26 -28.99 1.48
CA GLU A 193 8.64 -29.32 1.87
C GLU A 193 9.65 -28.77 0.82
N PRO A 194 9.60 -27.45 0.52
CA PRO A 194 10.33 -26.89 -0.62
C PRO A 194 11.84 -27.01 -0.44
N GLU A 195 12.56 -27.36 -1.51
CA GLU A 195 14.03 -27.44 -1.48
C GLU A 195 14.69 -26.05 -1.47
N LYS A 196 14.02 -25.05 -2.04
CA LYS A 196 14.43 -23.64 -2.15
C LYS A 196 13.18 -22.76 -2.16
N ILE A 197 13.29 -21.56 -1.60
CA ILE A 197 12.20 -20.59 -1.51
C ILE A 197 12.70 -19.25 -2.03
N ILE A 198 12.24 -18.84 -3.21
CA ILE A 198 12.51 -17.50 -3.74
C ILE A 198 11.59 -16.52 -3.02
N CYS A 199 12.15 -15.57 -2.27
CA CYS A 199 11.39 -14.53 -1.60
C CYS A 199 11.61 -13.20 -2.32
N TYR A 200 10.57 -12.69 -2.97
CA TYR A 200 10.57 -11.36 -3.57
C TYR A 200 10.23 -10.32 -2.50
N ASN A 201 11.08 -9.30 -2.38
CA ASN A 201 11.13 -8.38 -1.24
C ASN A 201 11.74 -9.01 0.03
N THR A 202 12.01 -8.17 1.02
CA THR A 202 12.72 -8.55 2.24
C THR A 202 11.97 -9.59 3.06
N PRO A 203 12.60 -10.74 3.38
CA PRO A 203 12.01 -11.78 4.21
C PRO A 203 11.73 -11.27 5.63
N PHE A 204 10.70 -11.81 6.28
CA PHE A 204 10.57 -11.66 7.72
C PHE A 204 11.66 -12.47 8.44
N PRO A 205 12.22 -11.97 9.57
CA PRO A 205 13.25 -12.69 10.33
C PRO A 205 12.85 -14.11 10.76
N GLU A 206 11.55 -14.35 10.94
CA GLU A 206 10.98 -15.63 11.37
C GLU A 206 10.79 -16.64 10.23
N MET A 207 11.01 -16.25 8.97
CA MET A 207 10.91 -17.19 7.84
C MET A 207 12.02 -18.25 7.90
N GLN A 208 11.61 -19.52 7.84
CA GLN A 208 12.50 -20.69 7.91
C GLN A 208 12.66 -21.37 6.54
N GLY A 209 13.75 -22.12 6.37
CA GLY A 209 14.03 -22.88 5.14
C GLY A 209 15.19 -22.27 4.33
N ASP A 210 15.39 -22.80 3.14
CA ASP A 210 16.48 -22.37 2.25
C ASP A 210 16.00 -21.21 1.35
N ILE A 211 16.09 -20.00 1.89
CA ILE A 211 15.53 -18.79 1.29
C ILE A 211 16.55 -18.13 0.36
N VAL A 212 16.14 -17.90 -0.88
CA VAL A 212 16.82 -17.06 -1.86
C VAL A 212 16.13 -15.69 -1.82
N PHE A 213 16.78 -14.73 -1.17
CA PHE A 213 16.29 -13.35 -1.12
C PHE A 213 16.50 -12.68 -2.48
N VAL A 214 15.44 -12.08 -3.01
CA VAL A 214 15.46 -11.21 -4.18
C VAL A 214 15.11 -9.80 -3.74
N ASP A 215 16.07 -8.90 -3.90
CA ASP A 215 15.89 -7.49 -3.65
C ASP A 215 14.84 -6.89 -4.60
N TYR A 216 13.81 -6.27 -4.01
CA TYR A 216 12.73 -5.64 -4.76
C TYR A 216 13.24 -4.49 -5.62
N GLU A 217 14.08 -3.59 -5.08
CA GLU A 217 14.53 -2.39 -5.79
C GLU A 217 15.35 -2.79 -7.01
N LEU A 218 16.31 -3.73 -6.86
CA LEU A 218 17.15 -4.21 -7.97
C LEU A 218 16.39 -5.03 -9.04
N SER A 219 15.25 -5.60 -8.65
CA SER A 219 14.37 -6.35 -9.56
C SER A 219 13.19 -5.51 -10.07
N SER A 220 13.01 -4.29 -9.55
CA SER A 220 11.94 -3.39 -9.94
C SER A 220 12.22 -2.75 -11.29
N TRP A 221 11.15 -2.29 -11.94
CA TRP A 221 11.24 -1.55 -13.21
C TRP A 221 12.09 -0.27 -13.11
N LYS A 222 12.28 0.26 -11.89
CA LYS A 222 13.01 1.51 -11.64
C LYS A 222 14.52 1.34 -11.77
N TYR A 223 15.04 0.15 -11.50
CA TYR A 223 16.47 -0.12 -11.51
C TYR A 223 16.77 -1.41 -12.29
N MET A 224 16.33 -1.50 -13.55
CA MET A 224 16.61 -2.65 -14.44
C MET A 224 18.12 -2.85 -14.76
N ASN A 225 19.04 -2.50 -13.85
CA ASN A 225 20.49 -2.45 -14.03
C ASN A 225 20.92 -1.66 -15.27
N GLU A 226 20.15 -0.66 -15.69
CA GLU A 226 20.59 0.28 -16.73
C GLU A 226 21.67 1.25 -16.23
N ASP A 227 21.80 1.39 -14.91
CA ASP A 227 22.93 2.02 -14.23
C ASP A 227 23.33 1.10 -13.06
N PRO A 228 24.55 0.52 -13.01
CA PRO A 228 24.95 -0.29 -11.87
C PRO A 228 24.88 0.59 -10.63
N TYR A 229 23.95 0.27 -9.74
CA TYR A 229 23.83 0.91 -8.44
C TYR A 229 25.22 0.99 -7.82
N THR A 230 25.83 2.18 -7.88
CA THR A 230 27.09 2.45 -7.20
C THR A 230 26.65 2.76 -5.79
N PRO A 231 26.84 1.85 -4.82
CA PRO A 231 26.44 2.11 -3.47
C PRO A 231 27.10 3.40 -3.03
N SER A 232 26.32 4.26 -2.37
CA SER A 232 26.89 5.46 -1.76
C SER A 232 28.18 5.10 -1.03
N LYS A 233 29.21 5.93 -1.08
CA LYS A 233 30.46 5.70 -0.32
C LYS A 233 30.23 5.54 1.20
N TYR A 234 29.02 5.83 1.66
CA TYR A 234 28.55 5.67 3.04
C TYR A 234 27.76 4.37 3.30
N ALA A 235 27.48 3.55 2.28
CA ALA A 235 26.67 2.32 2.39
C ALA A 235 27.17 1.37 3.48
N LYS A 236 28.49 1.16 3.57
CA LYS A 236 29.11 0.36 4.64
C LYS A 236 28.77 0.84 6.06
N TYR A 237 28.56 2.14 6.27
CA TYR A 237 28.14 2.66 7.57
C TYR A 237 26.64 2.48 7.78
N ILE A 238 25.84 2.68 6.73
CA ILE A 238 24.38 2.55 6.74
C ILE A 238 23.94 1.10 6.98
N CYS A 239 24.65 0.14 6.39
CA CYS A 239 24.38 -1.30 6.51
C CYS A 239 25.01 -1.94 7.76
N GLY A 240 25.70 -1.16 8.60
CA GLY A 240 26.34 -1.66 9.83
C GLY A 240 27.62 -2.48 9.59
N GLU A 241 28.14 -2.51 8.36
CA GLU A 241 29.41 -3.18 8.02
C GLU A 241 30.65 -2.42 8.57
N ALA A 242 30.51 -1.13 8.87
CA ALA A 242 31.54 -0.30 9.47
C ALA A 242 30.94 0.72 10.47
N SER A 243 31.66 1.01 11.56
CA SER A 243 31.27 2.05 12.51
C SER A 243 31.40 3.44 11.90
N LEU A 244 30.51 4.38 12.29
CA LEU A 244 30.61 5.78 11.89
C LEU A 244 31.97 6.37 12.34
N PRO A 245 32.64 7.19 11.51
CA PRO A 245 33.87 7.88 11.92
C PRO A 245 33.64 8.73 13.17
N VAL A 246 34.58 8.65 14.11
CA VAL A 246 34.55 9.42 15.37
C VAL A 246 34.46 10.91 15.06
N GLY A 247 33.43 11.59 15.58
CA GLY A 247 33.16 13.01 15.32
C GLY A 247 32.24 13.29 14.12
N SER A 248 31.65 12.28 13.48
CA SER A 248 30.70 12.50 12.38
C SER A 248 29.31 12.94 12.89
N ASN A 249 28.72 13.97 12.27
CA ASN A 249 27.32 14.38 12.48
C ASN A 249 26.34 13.64 11.54
N LEU A 250 26.72 12.46 11.04
CA LEU A 250 25.94 11.69 10.08
C LEU A 250 24.79 10.98 10.80
N ILE A 251 23.55 11.38 10.49
CA ILE A 251 22.34 10.73 10.99
C ILE A 251 21.96 9.63 10.00
N ILE A 252 22.12 8.37 10.39
CA ILE A 252 21.63 7.22 9.63
C ILE A 252 20.14 7.05 9.93
N LYS A 253 19.26 7.51 9.03
CA LYS A 253 17.83 7.22 9.08
C LYS A 253 17.61 5.84 8.45
N SER A 254 17.25 4.84 9.26
CA SER A 254 16.81 3.53 8.77
C SER A 254 15.32 3.58 8.41
N GLY A 255 14.98 3.40 7.15
CA GLY A 255 13.61 3.34 6.65
C GLY A 255 13.54 3.13 5.14
N TYR A 256 12.56 2.37 4.67
CA TYR A 256 12.30 2.17 3.24
C TYR A 256 11.84 3.49 2.61
N VAL A 257 12.44 3.86 1.47
CA VAL A 257 12.01 5.00 0.65
C VAL A 257 11.32 4.44 -0.59
N VAL A 258 9.99 4.35 -0.56
CA VAL A 258 9.17 4.07 -1.74
C VAL A 258 9.00 5.38 -2.51
N SER A 259 9.29 5.39 -3.82
CA SER A 259 9.06 6.58 -4.66
C SER A 259 7.65 6.60 -5.21
N GLY A 260 6.90 7.66 -4.90
CA GLY A 260 5.48 7.79 -5.24
C GLY A 260 5.16 8.58 -6.51
N ASN A 261 5.68 8.12 -7.66
CA ASN A 261 5.36 8.70 -8.95
C ASN A 261 4.47 7.79 -9.81
N ASP A 262 3.37 7.29 -9.26
CA ASP A 262 2.27 6.77 -10.07
C ASP A 262 0.94 7.25 -9.52
N GLU A 263 0.25 8.09 -10.29
CA GLU A 263 -1.00 8.78 -9.95
C GLU A 263 -2.20 7.82 -9.75
N TYR A 264 -1.98 6.51 -9.88
CA TYR A 264 -2.95 5.43 -9.70
C TYR A 264 -2.63 4.45 -8.56
N TYR A 265 -1.51 4.64 -7.85
CA TYR A 265 -0.98 3.65 -6.89
C TYR A 265 -1.92 3.35 -5.71
N ASN A 266 -2.71 4.35 -5.28
CA ASN A 266 -3.43 4.28 -3.99
C ASN A 266 -4.93 4.02 -4.09
N ASN A 267 -5.51 3.89 -5.28
CA ASN A 267 -6.93 3.55 -5.41
C ASN A 267 -7.16 2.05 -5.70
N ILE A 268 -6.11 1.27 -5.90
CA ILE A 268 -6.23 -0.06 -6.49
C ILE A 268 -5.08 -0.97 -6.01
N ILE A 269 -5.01 -1.32 -4.71
CA ILE A 269 -4.31 -2.55 -4.32
C ILE A 269 -5.21 -3.71 -4.78
N GLN A 270 -5.13 -4.07 -6.07
CA GLN A 270 -5.86 -5.21 -6.64
C GLN A 270 -4.97 -6.43 -6.90
N THR A 271 -3.72 -6.44 -6.43
CA THR A 271 -2.92 -7.68 -6.38
C THR A 271 -2.13 -7.94 -5.14
N GLY A 272 -2.06 -9.22 -4.80
CA GLY A 272 -1.23 -9.75 -3.73
C GLY A 272 -2.01 -10.72 -2.86
N MET A 273 -1.49 -10.93 -1.66
CA MET A 273 -2.10 -11.68 -0.58
C MET A 273 -2.21 -10.80 0.67
N GLY A 274 -3.04 -11.20 1.63
CA GLY A 274 -3.37 -10.43 2.83
C GLY A 274 -4.70 -9.69 2.67
N SER A 275 -4.90 -8.64 3.47
CA SER A 275 -6.09 -7.80 3.34
C SER A 275 -6.01 -6.91 2.10
N ALA A 276 -7.09 -6.90 1.31
CA ALA A 276 -7.29 -5.97 0.19
C ALA A 276 -7.34 -4.51 0.65
N TYR A 277 -7.67 -4.26 1.92
CA TYR A 277 -7.66 -2.92 2.49
C TYR A 277 -6.26 -2.47 2.90
N GLY A 278 -5.27 -3.37 2.87
CA GLY A 278 -3.93 -3.22 3.44
C GLY A 278 -3.91 -3.42 4.96
N ALA A 279 -2.72 -3.49 5.54
CA ALA A 279 -2.58 -3.61 6.99
C ALA A 279 -3.14 -2.40 7.76
N MET A 280 -3.32 -2.59 9.08
CA MET A 280 -3.80 -1.54 9.98
C MET A 280 -2.91 -0.30 9.92
N TRP A 281 -3.53 0.87 9.83
CA TRP A 281 -2.85 2.15 9.92
C TRP A 281 -2.12 2.28 11.27
N LYS A 282 -0.96 2.93 11.23
CA LYS A 282 -0.20 3.32 12.42
C LYS A 282 0.21 4.78 12.29
N PRO A 283 0.21 5.55 13.40
CA PRO A 283 0.66 6.93 13.37
C PRO A 283 2.14 7.00 12.99
N ASN A 284 2.49 7.96 12.15
CA ASN A 284 3.88 8.33 11.91
C ASN A 284 4.42 9.09 13.13
N PRO A 285 5.43 8.55 13.84
CA PRO A 285 5.95 9.15 15.05
C PRO A 285 6.60 10.53 14.82
N ASP A 286 7.02 10.81 13.59
CA ASP A 286 7.67 12.08 13.21
C ASP A 286 6.66 13.21 12.93
N LYS A 287 5.36 12.88 12.87
CA LYS A 287 4.30 13.87 12.64
C LYS A 287 3.49 14.10 13.92
N ALA A 288 3.61 15.30 14.49
CA ALA A 288 2.94 15.64 15.74
C ALA A 288 1.42 15.41 15.70
N ASN A 289 0.76 15.82 14.62
CA ASN A 289 -0.68 15.65 14.42
C ASN A 289 -1.13 14.18 14.28
N GLU A 290 -0.24 13.25 13.88
CA GLU A 290 -0.54 11.81 13.89
C GLU A 290 -0.27 11.19 15.26
N ARG A 291 0.83 11.60 15.91
CA ARG A 291 1.25 11.09 17.22
C ARG A 291 0.20 11.33 18.31
N ILE A 292 -0.47 12.48 18.28
CA ILE A 292 -1.51 12.80 19.27
C ILE A 292 -2.75 11.92 19.16
N LEU A 293 -2.93 11.14 18.08
CA LEU A 293 -4.08 10.25 17.94
C LEU A 293 -3.99 8.98 18.79
N TRP A 294 -2.84 8.73 19.41
CA TRP A 294 -2.66 7.64 20.36
C TRP A 294 -2.18 8.19 21.70
N GLY A 295 -2.83 7.80 22.78
CA GLY A 295 -2.49 8.25 24.11
C GLY A 295 -2.93 7.31 25.22
N PRO A 296 -2.78 7.71 26.49
CA PRO A 296 -3.20 6.89 27.62
C PRO A 296 -4.72 6.61 27.57
N PRO A 297 -5.16 5.35 27.69
CA PRO A 297 -6.58 5.00 27.64
C PRO A 297 -7.45 5.75 28.65
N ASN A 298 -8.67 6.12 28.23
CA ASN A 298 -9.65 6.85 29.03
C ASN A 298 -9.16 8.19 29.59
N THR A 299 -8.24 8.87 28.88
CA THR A 299 -7.74 10.19 29.31
C THR A 299 -8.07 11.29 28.33
N ILE A 300 -7.86 12.52 28.79
CA ILE A 300 -7.75 13.71 27.94
C ILE A 300 -6.32 14.22 28.10
N GLN A 301 -5.62 14.42 27.00
CA GLN A 301 -4.27 15.00 27.01
C GLN A 301 -4.25 16.29 26.22
N LYS A 302 -3.42 17.23 26.66
CA LYS A 302 -3.26 18.55 26.04
C LYS A 302 -1.86 18.68 25.48
N TYR A 303 -1.74 18.97 24.20
CA TYR A 303 -0.50 19.04 23.46
C TYR A 303 -0.32 20.44 22.88
N TYR A 304 0.91 20.93 22.88
CA TYR A 304 1.30 22.04 22.04
C TYR A 304 1.94 21.48 20.77
N VAL A 305 1.30 21.73 19.63
CA VAL A 305 1.77 21.35 18.30
C VAL A 305 2.51 22.54 17.71
N GLU A 306 3.84 22.42 17.58
CA GLU A 306 4.63 23.40 16.83
C GLU A 306 4.42 23.19 15.33
N ASN A 307 4.39 24.28 14.56
CA ASN A 307 4.48 24.17 13.10
C ASN A 307 5.95 24.17 12.65
N ARG A 308 6.19 23.92 11.37
CA ARG A 308 7.54 23.87 10.77
C ARG A 308 8.34 25.16 10.95
N LYS A 309 7.67 26.32 10.89
CA LYS A 309 8.31 27.64 11.01
C LYS A 309 8.70 27.95 12.47
N GLY A 310 8.24 27.16 13.45
CA GLY A 310 8.47 27.41 14.88
C GLY A 310 7.77 28.67 15.38
N THR A 311 6.85 29.23 14.59
CA THR A 311 6.13 30.48 14.83
C THR A 311 4.65 30.21 14.64
N ASN A 312 3.81 30.49 15.63
CA ASN A 312 2.35 30.23 15.59
C ASN A 312 1.96 28.73 15.66
N GLY A 313 2.61 27.94 16.53
CA GLY A 313 2.05 26.66 16.96
C GLY A 313 0.78 26.83 17.79
N TYR A 314 0.01 25.77 17.97
CA TYR A 314 -1.31 25.82 18.62
C TYR A 314 -1.48 24.73 19.67
N TRP A 315 -2.41 24.96 20.60
CA TRP A 315 -2.79 23.94 21.57
C TRP A 315 -3.83 23.00 20.96
N VAL A 316 -3.78 21.74 21.38
CA VAL A 316 -4.75 20.71 21.02
C VAL A 316 -5.08 19.86 22.24
N SER A 317 -6.36 19.60 22.50
CA SER A 317 -6.78 18.61 23.51
C SER A 317 -7.39 17.38 22.84
N VAL A 318 -6.92 16.19 23.18
CA VAL A 318 -7.40 14.91 22.60
C VAL A 318 -8.05 14.06 23.67
N LYS A 319 -9.26 13.55 23.38
CA LYS A 319 -9.95 12.55 24.22
C LYS A 319 -9.68 11.17 23.68
N TYR A 320 -9.25 10.26 24.54
CA TYR A 320 -8.96 8.87 24.20
C TYR A 320 -10.04 7.92 24.69
N ASP A 321 -10.32 6.88 23.91
CA ASP A 321 -11.17 5.77 24.32
C ASP A 321 -10.45 4.80 25.26
N SER A 322 -11.11 3.68 25.60
CA SER A 322 -10.58 2.63 26.47
C SER A 322 -9.39 1.86 25.88
N ARG A 323 -9.08 2.04 24.59
CA ARG A 323 -7.93 1.46 23.92
C ARG A 323 -6.79 2.47 23.76
N GLY A 324 -7.01 3.75 24.07
CA GLY A 324 -6.04 4.82 23.88
C GLY A 324 -6.12 5.50 22.52
N TRP A 325 -7.18 5.27 21.74
CA TRP A 325 -7.38 5.89 20.43
C TRP A 325 -8.12 7.21 20.58
N GLY A 326 -7.65 8.25 19.88
CA GLY A 326 -8.29 9.55 19.85
C GLY A 326 -9.70 9.43 19.27
N ILE A 327 -10.72 9.90 19.98
CA ILE A 327 -12.12 9.90 19.51
C ILE A 327 -12.65 11.32 19.27
N LYS A 328 -11.95 12.32 19.81
CA LYS A 328 -12.29 13.73 19.64
C LYS A 328 -11.05 14.59 19.86
N VAL A 329 -10.87 15.59 19.01
CA VAL A 329 -9.76 16.55 19.07
C VAL A 329 -10.35 17.94 19.17
N ARG A 330 -9.89 18.74 20.12
CA ARG A 330 -10.20 20.17 20.24
C ARG A 330 -8.99 20.96 19.80
N HIS A 331 -9.15 21.77 18.76
CA HIS A 331 -8.14 22.71 18.27
C HIS A 331 -8.37 24.07 18.94
N TYR A 332 -7.30 24.67 19.45
CA TYR A 332 -7.29 26.03 20.00
C TYR A 332 -6.58 26.97 19.01
N THR A 333 -7.16 27.03 17.81
CA THR A 333 -6.73 27.84 16.68
C THR A 333 -7.85 27.79 15.63
N ASP A 334 -8.00 28.85 14.86
CA ASP A 334 -8.78 28.90 13.63
C ASP A 334 -7.87 28.98 12.39
N HIS A 335 -6.55 28.87 12.57
CA HIS A 335 -5.53 29.09 11.54
C HIS A 335 -5.70 30.43 10.79
N ASN A 336 -6.15 31.48 11.49
CA ASN A 336 -6.51 32.80 10.95
C ASN A 336 -7.68 32.77 9.95
N LYS A 337 -8.54 31.74 10.04
CA LYS A 337 -9.72 31.52 9.19
C LYS A 337 -10.98 31.42 10.06
N SER A 338 -11.28 32.47 10.81
CA SER A 338 -12.43 32.53 11.74
C SER A 338 -13.79 32.31 11.08
N TRP A 339 -13.89 32.47 9.75
CA TRP A 339 -15.11 32.15 8.98
C TRP A 339 -15.25 30.67 8.62
N ALA A 340 -14.14 29.93 8.61
CA ALA A 340 -14.16 28.49 8.38
C ALA A 340 -14.51 27.76 9.68
N HIS A 341 -13.80 28.07 10.77
CA HIS A 341 -14.00 27.46 12.09
C HIS A 341 -13.88 28.48 13.23
N THR A 342 -14.48 28.17 14.36
CA THR A 342 -14.33 28.96 15.60
C THR A 342 -13.03 28.58 16.33
N ASP A 343 -12.55 29.48 17.20
CA ASP A 343 -11.50 29.16 18.18
C ASP A 343 -12.09 29.13 19.61
N PRO A 344 -12.15 27.97 20.28
CA PRO A 344 -11.76 26.65 19.78
C PRO A 344 -12.82 26.02 18.87
N HIS A 345 -12.49 24.90 18.22
CA HIS A 345 -13.43 24.01 17.54
C HIS A 345 -13.05 22.54 17.79
N ASP A 346 -14.00 21.62 17.62
CA ASP A 346 -13.78 20.19 17.83
C ASP A 346 -13.97 19.37 16.55
N LYS A 347 -13.08 18.39 16.31
CA LYS A 347 -13.25 17.34 15.31
C LYS A 347 -13.54 15.99 15.98
N ILE A 348 -14.56 15.27 15.50
CA ILE A 348 -14.82 13.88 15.90
C ILE A 348 -13.98 12.95 15.02
N ILE A 349 -13.30 11.99 15.65
CA ILE A 349 -12.49 10.99 14.94
C ILE A 349 -13.30 9.70 14.84
N ASN A 350 -13.69 9.36 13.62
CA ASN A 350 -14.13 8.02 13.29
C ASN A 350 -12.94 7.17 12.86
N TRP A 351 -13.01 5.87 13.11
CA TRP A 351 -11.96 4.93 12.73
C TRP A 351 -12.52 3.92 11.77
N ASN A 352 -11.90 3.80 10.59
CA ASN A 352 -12.33 2.82 9.60
C ASN A 352 -12.15 1.40 10.17
N PRO A 353 -13.20 0.58 10.22
CA PRO A 353 -13.14 -0.74 10.84
C PRO A 353 -12.26 -1.74 10.09
N ASN A 354 -12.02 -1.52 8.79
CA ASN A 354 -11.30 -2.45 7.94
C ASN A 354 -9.78 -2.25 7.95
N ASN A 355 -9.32 -1.02 8.10
CA ASN A 355 -7.88 -0.69 8.02
C ASN A 355 -7.40 0.25 9.14
N GLY A 356 -8.26 0.62 10.08
CA GLY A 356 -7.91 1.48 11.21
C GLY A 356 -7.47 2.89 10.85
N THR A 357 -7.74 3.39 9.64
CA THR A 357 -7.41 4.77 9.30
C THR A 357 -8.35 5.74 10.03
N PRO A 358 -7.83 6.86 10.57
CA PRO A 358 -8.66 7.90 11.17
C PRO A 358 -9.42 8.67 10.09
N ASP A 359 -10.61 9.16 10.41
CA ASP A 359 -11.49 9.93 9.55
C ASP A 359 -12.10 11.11 10.32
N PHE A 360 -11.80 12.32 9.89
CA PHE A 360 -12.27 13.59 10.46
C PHE A 360 -13.35 14.26 9.60
N SER A 361 -13.86 13.60 8.56
CA SER A 361 -14.81 14.19 7.60
C SER A 361 -16.22 14.47 8.15
N ASN A 362 -16.47 14.13 9.42
CA ASN A 362 -17.77 14.20 10.09
C ASN A 362 -18.27 15.62 10.42
N GLY A 363 -17.54 16.65 10.00
CA GLY A 363 -17.87 18.04 10.30
C GLY A 363 -17.18 18.55 11.54
N ASP A 364 -16.79 19.82 11.48
CA ASP A 364 -16.26 20.54 12.63
C ASP A 364 -17.40 21.02 13.52
N ILE A 365 -17.24 20.81 14.82
CA ILE A 365 -18.15 21.32 15.84
C ILE A 365 -17.62 22.68 16.26
N ASN A 366 -18.30 23.70 15.77
CA ASN A 366 -18.00 25.10 16.05
C ASN A 366 -18.78 25.61 17.28
N TYR A 367 -18.23 26.62 17.93
CA TYR A 367 -18.74 27.23 19.14
C TYR A 367 -18.91 28.75 18.98
N PRO A 368 -19.80 29.21 18.07
CA PRO A 368 -19.98 30.63 17.83
C PRO A 368 -20.51 31.35 19.09
N PRO A 369 -20.05 32.57 19.40
CA PRO A 369 -20.44 33.27 20.63
C PRO A 369 -21.96 33.47 20.80
N GLU A 370 -22.72 33.56 19.70
CA GLU A 370 -24.16 33.74 19.71
C GLU A 370 -24.89 32.51 20.28
N GLU A 371 -24.38 31.31 20.00
CA GLU A 371 -24.96 30.04 20.49
C GLU A 371 -24.27 29.56 21.78
N TYR A 372 -22.99 29.88 21.94
CA TYR A 372 -22.14 29.48 23.06
C TYR A 372 -21.55 30.72 23.77
N PRO A 373 -22.38 31.55 24.44
CA PRO A 373 -21.92 32.79 25.08
C PRO A 373 -20.93 32.57 26.23
N ASN A 374 -20.88 31.34 26.76
CA ASN A 374 -19.92 30.93 27.80
C ASN A 374 -18.73 30.15 27.21
N GLY A 375 -18.54 30.19 25.89
CA GLY A 375 -17.51 29.45 25.16
C GLY A 375 -17.84 27.96 24.98
N ALA A 376 -16.89 27.25 24.39
CA ALA A 376 -17.00 25.83 24.09
C ALA A 376 -17.27 24.99 25.36
N PRO A 377 -18.17 24.00 25.31
CA PRO A 377 -18.43 23.12 26.45
C PRO A 377 -17.16 22.45 26.95
N GLU A 378 -17.05 22.27 28.26
CA GLU A 378 -15.94 21.53 28.86
C GLU A 378 -15.84 20.13 28.25
N PHE A 379 -14.61 19.69 28.00
CA PHE A 379 -14.32 18.38 27.46
C PHE A 379 -14.58 17.31 28.53
N LYS A 380 -15.84 16.90 28.70
CA LYS A 380 -16.29 16.10 29.87
C LYS A 380 -15.49 14.79 30.04
N PHE A 381 -14.96 14.64 31.26
CA PHE A 381 -14.13 13.53 31.73
C PHE A 381 -14.93 12.27 32.08
N TYR A 382 -14.31 11.09 31.91
CA TYR A 382 -14.72 9.85 32.56
C TYR A 382 -13.60 9.45 33.54
N LYS A 383 -13.64 9.98 34.77
CA LYS A 383 -12.77 9.67 35.94
C LYS A 383 -11.23 9.57 35.73
N TYR A 384 -10.53 10.63 36.16
CA TYR A 384 -9.15 10.74 36.72
C TYR A 384 -7.91 10.22 35.94
N LYS A 385 -7.17 11.13 35.29
CA LYS A 385 -5.86 11.72 35.69
C LYS A 385 -5.57 12.91 34.76
N GLY A 386 -5.08 14.01 35.33
CA GLY A 386 -5.06 15.37 34.76
C GLY A 386 -4.38 15.58 33.40
N GLU A 387 -4.57 16.78 32.87
CA GLU A 387 -3.90 17.26 31.65
C GLU A 387 -2.39 17.26 31.86
N ILE A 388 -1.65 16.48 31.07
CA ILE A 388 -0.18 16.58 31.01
C ILE A 388 0.14 17.43 29.78
N PRO A 389 0.55 18.71 29.95
CA PRO A 389 0.97 19.52 28.82
C PRO A 389 2.26 18.94 28.24
N MET A 390 2.21 18.55 26.96
CA MET A 390 3.37 18.06 26.23
C MET A 390 3.70 19.00 25.07
N LYS A 391 4.99 19.35 24.94
CA LYS A 391 5.50 20.07 23.78
C LYS A 391 6.04 19.07 22.76
N LEU A 392 5.48 19.11 21.55
CA LEU A 392 5.91 18.24 20.44
C LEU A 392 6.79 19.04 19.49
N THR A 393 8.10 18.79 19.51
CA THR A 393 9.03 19.38 18.55
C THR A 393 8.96 18.63 17.23
N VAL A 394 8.89 19.34 16.12
CA VAL A 394 8.65 18.74 14.81
C VAL A 394 9.89 18.74 13.94
N ASN A 395 10.04 17.66 13.17
CA ASN A 395 10.92 17.65 12.02
C ASN A 395 10.16 18.20 10.80
N GLY A 396 10.53 19.38 10.30
CA GLY A 396 9.87 20.03 9.17
C GLY A 396 9.70 19.13 7.93
N ASP A 397 10.64 18.21 7.70
CA ASP A 397 10.58 17.25 6.60
C ASP A 397 9.40 16.26 6.70
N ALA A 398 8.87 16.03 7.91
CA ALA A 398 7.79 15.08 8.17
C ALA A 398 6.42 15.60 7.69
N TYR A 399 6.26 16.92 7.58
CA TYR A 399 5.05 17.54 7.03
C TYR A 399 4.99 17.48 5.51
N GLN A 400 6.13 17.29 4.83
CA GLN A 400 6.17 17.28 3.38
C GLN A 400 5.34 16.14 2.79
N PHE A 401 4.38 16.45 1.92
CA PHE A 401 3.73 15.45 1.08
C PHE A 401 4.77 14.88 0.11
N LYS A 402 5.00 13.57 0.16
CA LYS A 402 5.93 12.90 -0.75
C LYS A 402 5.27 12.55 -2.08
N THR A 403 3.94 12.40 -2.07
CA THR A 403 3.17 11.97 -3.23
C THR A 403 1.86 12.74 -3.31
N LEU A 404 1.33 12.92 -4.52
CA LEU A 404 0.03 13.54 -4.72
C LEU A 404 -1.07 12.74 -4.01
N SER A 405 -0.92 11.43 -3.90
CA SER A 405 -1.93 10.63 -3.24
C SER A 405 -1.90 10.73 -1.72
N GLU A 406 -0.74 10.98 -1.11
CA GLU A 406 -0.67 11.30 0.32
C GLU A 406 -1.48 12.58 0.60
N PHE A 407 -1.37 13.59 -0.28
CA PHE A 407 -2.19 14.79 -0.22
C PHE A 407 -3.68 14.49 -0.39
N LYS A 408 -4.06 13.74 -1.45
CA LYS A 408 -5.46 13.37 -1.67
C LYS A 408 -6.07 12.61 -0.50
N SER A 409 -5.31 11.67 0.07
CA SER A 409 -5.75 10.91 1.24
C SER A 409 -5.96 11.81 2.44
N SER A 410 -5.07 12.79 2.67
CA SER A 410 -5.24 13.73 3.78
C SER A 410 -6.50 14.58 3.61
N MET A 411 -6.71 15.18 2.44
CA MET A 411 -7.91 15.98 2.17
C MET A 411 -9.20 15.16 2.25
N SER A 412 -9.21 13.94 1.71
CA SER A 412 -10.39 13.07 1.79
C SER A 412 -10.83 12.71 3.21
N ARG A 413 -9.93 12.86 4.20
CA ARG A 413 -10.18 12.58 5.62
C ARG A 413 -10.52 13.84 6.43
N GLY A 414 -10.65 15.00 5.78
CA GLY A 414 -10.94 16.26 6.47
C GLY A 414 -9.71 17.00 6.99
N GLY A 415 -8.53 16.67 6.44
CA GLY A 415 -7.28 17.33 6.78
C GLY A 415 -7.27 18.81 6.34
N ASP A 416 -6.47 19.58 7.06
CA ASP A 416 -6.16 20.99 6.81
C ASP A 416 -4.66 21.11 6.53
N VAL A 417 -4.26 21.98 5.61
CA VAL A 417 -2.86 22.16 5.20
C VAL A 417 -2.51 23.64 5.18
N GLU A 418 -1.37 23.97 5.76
CA GLU A 418 -0.71 25.26 5.60
C GLU A 418 0.63 25.05 4.88
N PHE A 419 0.90 25.85 3.84
CA PHE A 419 2.12 25.70 3.05
C PHE A 419 2.58 27.02 2.44
N GLU A 420 3.88 27.15 2.23
CA GLU A 420 4.47 28.30 1.55
C GLU A 420 4.75 27.98 0.08
N TRP A 421 4.36 28.90 -0.81
CA TRP A 421 4.76 28.87 -2.21
C TRP A 421 5.16 30.28 -2.68
N LYS A 422 6.39 30.41 -3.20
CA LYS A 422 6.96 31.69 -3.68
C LYS A 422 6.87 32.83 -2.67
N GLY A 423 7.07 32.54 -1.38
CA GLY A 423 7.06 33.53 -0.29
C GLY A 423 5.67 33.99 0.14
N ILE A 424 4.61 33.29 -0.28
CA ILE A 424 3.23 33.51 0.18
C ILE A 424 2.75 32.25 0.88
N ASP A 425 2.17 32.42 2.06
CA ASP A 425 1.55 31.35 2.84
C ASP A 425 0.11 31.14 2.36
N TYR A 426 -0.24 29.88 2.15
CA TYR A 426 -1.55 29.41 1.72
C TYR A 426 -2.11 28.42 2.73
N THR A 427 -3.43 28.43 2.86
CA THR A 427 -4.17 27.50 3.70
C THR A 427 -5.23 26.79 2.88
N ILE A 428 -5.34 25.48 3.11
CA ILE A 428 -6.43 24.64 2.66
C ILE A 428 -7.14 24.12 3.90
N SER A 429 -8.46 24.33 3.97
CA SER A 429 -9.28 23.87 5.09
C SER A 429 -10.52 23.15 4.60
N SER A 430 -10.92 22.12 5.33
CA SER A 430 -12.21 21.46 5.10
C SER A 430 -13.36 22.37 5.56
N VAL A 431 -14.43 22.50 4.78
CA VAL A 431 -15.62 23.30 5.12
C VAL A 431 -16.89 22.50 4.84
N TRP A 432 -17.98 22.78 5.56
CA TRP A 432 -19.22 21.97 5.48
C TRP A 432 -20.48 22.75 5.09
N PRO A 433 -20.49 23.47 3.95
CA PRO A 433 -21.69 24.15 3.49
C PRO A 433 -22.80 23.13 3.22
N ASN A 434 -23.96 23.34 3.86
CA ASN A 434 -25.12 22.44 3.79
C ASN A 434 -24.81 21.01 4.26
N GLY A 435 -23.89 20.85 5.23
CA GLY A 435 -23.53 19.56 5.82
C GLY A 435 -22.72 18.63 4.91
N LYS A 436 -22.17 19.13 3.79
CA LYS A 436 -21.30 18.37 2.89
C LYS A 436 -19.89 18.91 2.95
N MET A 437 -18.92 18.02 3.17
CA MET A 437 -17.50 18.37 3.15
C MET A 437 -17.10 18.90 1.77
N LYS A 438 -16.42 20.04 1.76
CA LYS A 438 -15.80 20.75 0.63
C LYS A 438 -14.45 21.29 1.07
N PHE A 439 -13.68 21.84 0.15
CA PHE A 439 -12.32 22.33 0.42
C PHE A 439 -12.22 23.82 0.11
N SER A 440 -11.90 24.63 1.10
CA SER A 440 -11.56 26.04 0.92
C SER A 440 -10.05 26.17 0.72
N ALA A 441 -9.61 26.93 -0.29
CA ALA A 441 -8.20 27.21 -0.52
C ALA A 441 -7.98 28.70 -0.80
N GLY A 442 -6.98 29.30 -0.16
CA GLY A 442 -6.68 30.73 -0.28
C GLY A 442 -5.38 31.12 0.42
N PRO A 443 -4.89 32.36 0.23
CA PRO A 443 -3.79 32.91 1.02
C PRO A 443 -4.13 32.91 2.51
N SER A 444 -3.18 32.57 3.39
CA SER A 444 -3.42 32.42 4.84
C SER A 444 -3.94 33.71 5.48
N ASN A 445 -3.43 34.87 5.05
CA ASN A 445 -3.84 36.20 5.53
C ASN A 445 -4.95 36.87 4.68
N GLY A 446 -5.50 36.19 3.66
CA GLY A 446 -6.59 36.72 2.83
C GLY A 446 -7.94 36.68 3.56
N MET A 447 -8.92 37.46 3.11
CA MET A 447 -10.31 37.42 3.63
C MET A 447 -11.09 36.23 3.03
N GLU A 448 -12.32 35.98 3.50
CA GLU A 448 -13.18 34.91 2.95
C GLU A 448 -13.36 35.01 1.43
N GLU A 449 -13.49 36.24 0.91
CA GLU A 449 -13.62 36.54 -0.52
C GLU A 449 -12.38 36.18 -1.36
N ASP A 450 -11.22 36.04 -0.73
CA ASP A 450 -9.96 35.63 -1.37
C ASP A 450 -9.82 34.09 -1.45
N SER A 451 -10.72 33.35 -0.80
CA SER A 451 -10.73 31.90 -0.77
C SER A 451 -11.73 31.30 -1.76
N MET A 452 -11.34 30.22 -2.42
CA MET A 452 -12.18 29.46 -3.35
C MET A 452 -12.63 28.14 -2.71
N VAL A 453 -13.87 27.72 -2.97
CA VAL A 453 -14.45 26.47 -2.42
C VAL A 453 -14.66 25.43 -3.52
N TYR A 454 -14.11 24.24 -3.31
CA TYR A 454 -14.12 23.11 -4.23
C TYR A 454 -14.95 21.94 -3.70
N ALA A 455 -15.69 21.26 -4.57
CA ALA A 455 -16.53 20.14 -4.16
C ALA A 455 -15.74 18.83 -4.02
N THR A 456 -14.66 18.68 -4.79
CA THR A 456 -13.82 17.49 -4.79
C THR A 456 -12.34 17.84 -4.67
N VAL A 457 -11.54 16.88 -4.22
CA VAL A 457 -10.08 17.05 -4.15
C VAL A 457 -9.47 17.22 -5.55
N ASP A 458 -10.03 16.56 -6.57
CA ASP A 458 -9.54 16.72 -7.95
C ASP A 458 -9.81 18.12 -8.50
N GLU A 459 -10.93 18.75 -8.13
CA GLU A 459 -11.17 20.17 -8.44
C GLU A 459 -10.22 21.10 -7.68
N LEU A 460 -10.01 20.85 -6.38
CA LEU A 460 -9.06 21.59 -5.54
C LEU A 460 -7.65 21.57 -6.14
N LEU A 461 -7.24 20.45 -6.73
CA LEU A 461 -5.92 20.28 -7.34
C LEU A 461 -5.67 21.18 -8.56
N GLU A 462 -6.72 21.73 -9.16
CA GLU A 462 -6.61 22.72 -10.24
C GLU A 462 -6.54 24.16 -9.73
N TYR A 463 -6.66 24.39 -8.41
CA TYR A 463 -6.48 25.71 -7.80
C TYR A 463 -5.12 26.31 -8.16
N LYS A 464 -5.11 27.62 -8.43
CA LYS A 464 -3.92 28.37 -8.83
C LYS A 464 -3.28 29.04 -7.63
N VAL A 465 -2.05 28.62 -7.33
CA VAL A 465 -1.21 29.13 -6.24
C VAL A 465 -0.02 29.85 -6.88
N GLY A 466 0.05 31.18 -6.77
CA GLY A 466 1.12 31.96 -7.39
C GLY A 466 1.29 31.72 -8.90
N GLY A 467 0.19 31.43 -9.60
CA GLY A 467 0.13 31.13 -11.04
C GLY A 467 0.26 29.63 -11.42
N ASP A 468 0.77 28.80 -10.51
CA ASP A 468 0.98 27.36 -10.73
C ASP A 468 -0.23 26.54 -10.24
N ARG A 469 -0.47 25.35 -10.79
CA ARG A 469 -1.54 24.49 -10.29
C ARG A 469 -1.08 23.79 -9.03
N LEU A 470 -1.97 23.68 -8.04
CA LEU A 470 -1.72 22.97 -6.78
C LEU A 470 -1.16 21.56 -7.01
N ARG A 471 -1.70 20.82 -7.99
CA ARG A 471 -1.23 19.47 -8.34
C ARG A 471 0.24 19.37 -8.73
N ASP A 472 0.77 20.43 -9.35
CA ASP A 472 2.14 20.44 -9.86
C ASP A 472 3.13 20.81 -8.74
N ILE A 473 2.66 21.46 -7.68
CA ILE A 473 3.51 22.07 -6.65
C ILE A 473 3.42 21.41 -5.28
N ILE A 474 2.32 20.75 -4.91
CA ILE A 474 2.05 20.39 -3.50
C ILE A 474 3.06 19.41 -2.89
N THR A 475 3.73 18.61 -3.71
CA THR A 475 4.81 17.71 -3.27
C THR A 475 6.17 18.43 -3.16
N GLN A 476 6.28 19.64 -3.70
CA GLN A 476 7.49 20.47 -3.74
C GLN A 476 7.40 21.68 -2.82
N ALA A 477 6.19 22.18 -2.56
CA ALA A 477 5.91 23.34 -1.72
C ALA A 477 6.33 23.08 -0.27
N GLU A 478 6.72 24.13 0.44
CA GLU A 478 7.16 23.98 1.82
C GLU A 478 5.93 23.81 2.73
N ILE A 479 5.63 22.58 3.14
CA ILE A 479 4.50 22.35 4.04
C ILE A 479 4.85 22.88 5.43
N ILE A 480 4.11 23.88 5.89
CA ILE A 480 4.26 24.57 7.17
C ILE A 480 3.61 23.73 8.27
N ASP A 481 2.39 23.29 8.03
CA ASP A 481 1.63 22.42 8.91
C ASP A 481 0.62 21.60 8.10
N ARG A 482 0.24 20.44 8.63
CA ARG A 482 -0.93 19.71 8.15
C ARG A 482 -1.52 18.84 9.24
N THR A 483 -2.84 18.82 9.30
CA THR A 483 -3.60 17.82 10.05
C THR A 483 -3.78 16.56 9.19
N LEU A 484 -4.34 15.48 9.76
CA LEU A 484 -4.38 14.17 9.11
C LEU A 484 -5.34 14.10 7.93
#